data_AF-A0ABD3BQ41-F1
#
_entry.id   AF-A0ABD3BQ41-F1
#
_cell.length_a   1.000
_cell.length_b   1.000
_cell.length_c   1.000
_cell.angle_alpha   90.00
_cell.angle_beta   90.00
_cell.angle_gamma   90.00
#
_symmetry.space_group_name_H-M   'P 1'
#
loop_
_entity.id
_entity.type
_entity.pdbx_description
1 polymer ?
#
loop_
_entity_poly.entity_id
_entity_poly.type
_entity_poly.pdbx_seq_one_letter_code
_entity_poly.pdbx_strand_id
1 'polypeptide(L)'
;MGNNNVRWFVMGDDDTVFVTDNLVRVLNMYDHNQYYYIGSSSESHLQNIYFSYGMAYGGSGFAISYPLAKALDKMQDKCIQRYPGLYGSDDRMQACMAELGVPLTKELGFHQYDVHGNLFGLLAAHPITPLVSLHHLDVVEPIFPNVTRLQALKRLEIPMR
;
A
#
# COMPACT_ATOMS: atom_id res chain seq x y z
N MET A 1 -21.89 1.61 -7.46
CA MET A 1 -21.21 2.65 -6.65
C MET A 1 -22.14 3.85 -6.46
N GLY A 2 -22.57 4.17 -5.22
CA GLY A 2 -23.71 5.06 -4.95
C GLY A 2 -23.49 6.22 -3.98
N ASN A 3 -22.24 6.58 -3.68
CA ASN A 3 -21.93 7.74 -2.84
C ASN A 3 -21.16 8.78 -3.66
N ASN A 4 -21.76 9.97 -3.85
CA ASN A 4 -21.24 11.03 -4.72
C ASN A 4 -20.03 11.78 -4.13
N ASN A 5 -19.59 11.46 -2.90
CA ASN A 5 -18.51 12.17 -2.22
C ASN A 5 -17.26 11.33 -1.94
N VAL A 6 -17.19 10.09 -2.45
CA VAL A 6 -15.99 9.25 -2.33
C VAL A 6 -14.96 9.68 -3.37
N ARG A 7 -13.74 9.99 -2.92
CA ARG A 7 -12.62 10.44 -3.78
C ARG A 7 -11.58 9.33 -4.00
N TRP A 8 -11.36 8.51 -2.98
CA TRP A 8 -10.32 7.49 -2.94
C TRP A 8 -10.89 6.21 -2.34
N PHE A 9 -10.43 5.08 -2.86
CA PHE A 9 -10.59 3.76 -2.25
C PHE A 9 -9.23 3.29 -1.80
N VAL A 10 -9.13 2.79 -0.57
CA VAL A 10 -7.87 2.32 0.01
C VAL A 10 -8.04 0.83 0.32
N MET A 11 -7.07 0.04 -0.13
CA MET A 11 -6.95 -1.39 0.15
C MET A 11 -5.73 -1.60 1.05
N GLY A 12 -5.86 -2.56 1.98
CA GLY A 12 -4.77 -3.04 2.82
C GLY A 12 -5.15 -4.42 3.40
N ASP A 13 -4.16 -5.13 3.91
CA ASP A 13 -4.35 -6.42 4.58
C ASP A 13 -4.80 -6.21 6.04
N ASP A 14 -5.19 -7.30 6.72
CA ASP A 14 -5.74 -7.27 8.08
C ASP A 14 -4.69 -6.99 9.16
N ASP A 15 -3.40 -7.10 8.82
CA ASP A 15 -2.24 -6.77 9.63
C ASP A 15 -1.52 -5.48 9.14
N THR A 16 -2.15 -4.71 8.24
CA THR A 16 -1.66 -3.38 7.82
C THR A 16 -2.14 -2.27 8.74
N VAL A 17 -1.21 -1.46 9.23
CA VAL A 17 -1.50 -0.28 10.06
C VAL A 17 -1.29 0.99 9.25
N PHE A 18 -2.37 1.79 9.08
CA PHE A 18 -2.31 3.08 8.38
C PHE A 18 -2.22 4.26 9.34
N VAL A 19 -1.33 5.20 9.04
CA VAL A 19 -1.30 6.55 9.62
C VAL A 19 -2.26 7.42 8.83
N THR A 20 -3.54 7.36 9.19
CA THR A 20 -4.64 7.93 8.39
C THR A 20 -4.49 9.42 8.08
N ASP A 21 -3.97 10.23 9.01
CA ASP A 21 -3.71 11.66 8.76
C ASP A 21 -2.66 11.88 7.67
N ASN A 22 -1.59 11.08 7.67
CA ASN A 22 -0.55 11.13 6.64
C ASN A 22 -1.07 10.59 5.30
N LEU A 23 -1.86 9.52 5.31
CA LEU A 23 -2.53 9.01 4.12
C LEU A 23 -3.38 10.10 3.46
N VAL A 24 -4.23 10.80 4.23
CA VAL A 24 -5.06 11.90 3.73
C VAL A 24 -4.20 13.05 3.18
N ARG A 25 -3.12 13.42 3.89
CA ARG A 25 -2.18 14.46 3.42
C ARG A 25 -1.55 14.08 2.08
N VAL A 26 -1.10 12.83 1.92
CA VAL A 26 -0.49 12.33 0.68
C VAL A 26 -1.51 12.33 -0.46
N LEU A 27 -2.71 11.77 -0.24
CA LEU A 27 -3.76 11.71 -1.26
C LEU A 27 -4.28 13.08 -1.69
N ASN A 28 -4.21 14.10 -0.81
CA ASN A 28 -4.59 15.47 -1.14
C ASN A 28 -3.61 16.17 -2.09
N MET A 29 -2.42 15.61 -2.34
CA MET A 29 -1.48 16.14 -3.33
C MET A 29 -1.92 15.87 -4.78
N TYR A 30 -2.86 14.94 -4.97
CA TYR A 30 -3.26 14.43 -6.28
C TYR A 30 -4.67 14.91 -6.67
N ASP A 31 -4.89 15.23 -7.95
CA ASP A 31 -6.23 15.49 -8.48
C ASP A 31 -7.05 14.19 -8.53
N HIS A 32 -7.94 14.01 -7.57
CA HIS A 32 -8.77 12.81 -7.44
C HIS A 32 -9.72 12.56 -8.64
N ASN A 33 -9.80 13.48 -9.60
CA ASN A 33 -10.57 13.30 -10.83
C ASN A 33 -9.78 12.62 -11.96
N GLN A 34 -8.47 12.43 -11.79
CA GLN A 34 -7.62 11.67 -12.72
C GLN A 34 -7.47 10.22 -12.26
N TYR A 35 -6.91 9.37 -13.13
CA TYR A 35 -6.58 7.99 -12.79
C TYR A 35 -5.27 7.91 -12.02
N TYR A 36 -5.39 7.53 -10.75
CA TYR A 36 -4.26 7.28 -9.87
C TYR A 36 -4.35 5.91 -9.21
N TYR A 37 -3.25 5.16 -9.28
CA TYR A 37 -2.95 3.95 -8.53
C TYR A 37 -1.71 4.23 -7.68
N ILE A 38 -1.91 4.54 -6.41
CA ILE A 38 -0.89 5.07 -5.49
C ILE A 38 -0.55 4.03 -4.44
N GLY A 39 0.74 3.74 -4.25
CA GLY A 39 1.22 2.81 -3.24
C GLY A 39 2.73 2.62 -3.39
N SER A 40 3.27 1.48 -2.96
CA SER A 40 4.70 1.18 -3.15
C SER A 40 4.96 -0.29 -3.49
N SER A 41 6.11 -0.51 -4.11
CA SER A 41 6.70 -1.84 -4.27
C SER A 41 7.24 -2.34 -2.94
N SER A 42 7.48 -3.65 -2.80
CA SER A 42 8.10 -4.22 -1.60
C SER A 42 9.53 -3.70 -1.39
N GLU A 43 9.97 -3.59 -0.14
CA GLU A 43 11.38 -3.39 0.22
C GLU A 43 12.23 -4.62 -0.13
N SER A 44 11.60 -5.79 -0.29
CA SER A 44 12.27 -7.02 -0.67
C SER A 44 12.54 -7.08 -2.17
N HIS A 45 13.81 -7.07 -2.54
CA HIS A 45 14.24 -7.18 -3.94
C HIS A 45 13.76 -8.47 -4.60
N LEU A 46 13.77 -9.59 -3.87
CA LEU A 46 13.30 -10.87 -4.37
C LEU A 46 11.80 -10.83 -4.71
N GLN A 47 10.99 -10.26 -3.80
CA GLN A 47 9.55 -10.10 -4.04
C GLN A 47 9.29 -9.32 -5.33
N ASN A 48 10.00 -8.22 -5.55
CA ASN A 48 9.81 -7.38 -6.74
C ASN A 48 10.25 -8.06 -8.04
N ILE A 49 11.25 -8.96 -8.00
CA ILE A 49 11.64 -9.78 -9.16
C ILE A 49 10.56 -10.80 -9.50
N TYR A 50 9.98 -11.45 -8.48
CA TYR A 50 8.98 -12.49 -8.68
C TYR A 50 7.62 -11.94 -9.13
N PHE A 51 7.22 -10.79 -8.60
CA PHE A 51 5.93 -10.17 -8.90
C PHE A 51 6.10 -9.01 -9.88
N SER A 52 6.37 -7.80 -9.39
CA SER A 52 6.62 -6.65 -10.25
C SER A 52 7.15 -5.45 -9.46
N TYR A 53 8.04 -4.69 -10.07
CA TYR A 53 8.42 -3.34 -9.58
C TYR A 53 7.33 -2.29 -9.80
N GLY A 54 6.35 -2.58 -10.66
CA GLY A 54 5.21 -1.71 -10.97
C GLY A 54 3.92 -2.10 -10.26
N MET A 55 3.97 -3.00 -9.27
CA MET A 55 2.84 -3.39 -8.43
C MET A 55 2.88 -2.61 -7.11
N ALA A 56 1.73 -2.08 -6.69
CA ALA A 56 1.56 -1.72 -5.29
C ALA A 56 1.23 -2.99 -4.50
N TYR A 57 2.02 -3.29 -3.50
CA TYR A 57 1.78 -4.46 -2.65
C TYR A 57 0.64 -4.17 -1.67
N GLY A 58 -0.31 -5.10 -1.56
CA GLY A 58 -1.53 -5.00 -0.77
C GLY A 58 -1.26 -4.94 0.72
N GLY A 59 -0.22 -5.62 1.19
CA GLY A 59 0.22 -5.51 2.58
C GLY A 59 0.66 -4.09 2.94
N SER A 60 1.45 -3.42 2.10
CA SER A 60 1.76 -2.00 2.26
C SER A 60 0.51 -1.13 2.13
N GLY A 61 -0.50 -1.65 1.45
CA GLY A 61 -1.70 -0.93 1.08
C GLY A 61 -1.50 -0.05 -0.14
N PHE A 62 -2.62 0.28 -0.77
CA PHE A 62 -2.64 1.19 -1.90
C PHE A 62 -3.97 1.93 -1.99
N ALA A 63 -3.95 3.06 -2.68
CA ALA A 63 -5.13 3.86 -2.96
C ALA A 63 -5.39 3.93 -4.47
N ILE A 64 -6.65 3.84 -4.85
CA ILE A 64 -7.10 4.16 -6.21
C ILE A 64 -8.09 5.31 -6.19
N SER A 65 -7.93 6.22 -7.13
CA SER A 65 -8.89 7.31 -7.36
C SER A 65 -10.27 6.76 -7.73
N TYR A 66 -11.33 7.46 -7.35
CA TYR A 66 -12.70 7.10 -7.68
C TYR A 66 -12.98 6.86 -9.18
N PRO A 67 -12.55 7.73 -10.12
CA PRO A 67 -12.75 7.48 -11.55
C PRO A 67 -12.01 6.23 -12.04
N LEU A 68 -10.82 5.92 -11.49
CA LEU A 68 -10.13 4.66 -11.79
C LEU A 68 -10.89 3.45 -11.27
N ALA A 69 -11.41 3.50 -10.03
CA ALA A 69 -12.24 2.43 -9.49
C ALA A 69 -13.48 2.16 -10.36
N LYS A 70 -14.13 3.20 -10.88
CA LYS A 70 -15.24 3.06 -11.85
C LYS A 70 -14.82 2.42 -13.17
N ALA A 71 -13.61 2.68 -13.65
CA ALA A 71 -13.10 2.05 -14.86
C ALA A 71 -12.78 0.57 -14.61
N LEU A 72 -12.14 0.28 -13.47
CA LEU A 72 -11.82 -1.07 -13.03
C LEU A 72 -13.07 -1.94 -12.85
N ASP A 73 -14.10 -1.44 -12.17
CA ASP A 73 -15.38 -2.15 -11.94
C ASP A 73 -16.01 -2.70 -13.23
N LYS A 74 -15.84 -1.99 -14.35
CA LYS A 74 -16.38 -2.41 -15.66
C LYS A 74 -15.63 -3.58 -16.30
N MET A 75 -14.41 -3.87 -15.84
CA MET A 75 -13.51 -4.80 -16.52
C MET A 75 -12.82 -5.82 -15.60
N GLN A 76 -12.83 -5.62 -14.28
CA GLN A 76 -12.10 -6.44 -13.29
C GLN A 76 -12.40 -7.93 -13.42
N ASP A 77 -13.68 -8.32 -13.57
CA ASP A 77 -14.07 -9.73 -13.61
C ASP A 77 -13.42 -10.45 -14.80
N LYS A 78 -13.39 -9.78 -15.96
CA LYS A 78 -12.76 -10.31 -17.19
C LYS A 78 -11.24 -10.29 -17.07
N CYS A 79 -10.67 -9.24 -16.48
CA CYS A 79 -9.24 -9.16 -16.23
C CYS A 79 -8.74 -10.32 -15.36
N ILE A 80 -9.39 -10.55 -14.21
CA ILE A 80 -9.03 -11.63 -13.28
C ILE A 80 -9.15 -13.00 -13.96
N GLN A 81 -10.16 -13.20 -14.81
CA GLN A 81 -10.32 -14.43 -15.59
C GLN A 81 -9.24 -14.63 -16.66
N ARG A 82 -8.67 -13.55 -17.23
CA ARG A 82 -7.56 -13.62 -18.18
C ARG A 82 -6.23 -13.95 -17.52
N TYR A 83 -6.07 -13.59 -16.24
CA TYR A 83 -4.83 -13.80 -15.48
C TYR A 83 -5.02 -14.76 -14.29
N PRO A 84 -5.50 -16.00 -14.52
CA PRO A 84 -5.80 -16.92 -13.42
C PRO A 84 -4.55 -17.40 -12.69
N GLY A 85 -3.38 -17.40 -13.36
CA GLY A 85 -2.10 -17.84 -12.81
C GLY A 85 -1.35 -16.80 -11.97
N LEU A 86 -1.82 -15.54 -11.94
CA LEU A 86 -1.24 -14.51 -11.09
C LEU A 86 -1.67 -14.73 -9.63
N TYR A 87 -0.72 -14.51 -8.72
CA TYR A 87 -0.84 -14.89 -7.32
C TYR A 87 -1.36 -13.72 -6.47
N GLY A 88 -2.43 -13.97 -5.71
CA GLY A 88 -3.01 -12.97 -4.82
C GLY A 88 -3.80 -11.87 -5.54
N SER A 89 -4.31 -10.93 -4.75
CA SER A 89 -5.04 -9.77 -5.26
C SER A 89 -4.15 -8.80 -6.00
N ASP A 90 -2.94 -8.57 -5.52
CA ASP A 90 -2.14 -7.40 -5.91
C ASP A 90 -1.53 -7.58 -7.28
N ASP A 91 -1.08 -8.80 -7.58
CA ASP A 91 -0.54 -9.18 -8.89
C ASP A 91 -1.62 -9.07 -9.96
N ARG A 92 -2.84 -9.52 -9.65
CA ARG A 92 -4.01 -9.36 -10.53
C ARG A 92 -4.42 -7.90 -10.69
N MET A 93 -4.39 -7.13 -9.61
CA MET A 93 -4.65 -5.69 -9.64
C MET A 93 -3.64 -4.97 -10.52
N GLN A 94 -2.35 -5.29 -10.40
CA GLN A 94 -1.30 -4.75 -11.27
C GLN A 94 -1.58 -5.06 -12.74
N ALA A 95 -1.98 -6.29 -13.07
CA ALA A 95 -2.32 -6.65 -14.45
C ALA A 95 -3.52 -5.85 -14.98
N CYS A 96 -4.57 -5.65 -14.17
CA CYS A 96 -5.72 -4.84 -14.56
C CYS A 96 -5.36 -3.36 -14.72
N MET A 97 -4.48 -2.82 -13.86
CA MET A 97 -3.98 -1.45 -14.01
C MET A 97 -3.16 -1.29 -15.30
N ALA A 98 -2.35 -2.28 -15.66
CA ALA A 98 -1.61 -2.29 -16.91
C ALA A 98 -2.55 -2.33 -18.14
N GLU A 99 -3.63 -3.12 -18.11
CA GLU A 99 -4.66 -3.10 -19.16
C GLU A 99 -5.36 -1.73 -19.29
N LEU A 100 -5.56 -1.03 -18.18
CA LEU A 100 -6.12 0.32 -18.15
C LEU A 100 -5.10 1.40 -18.53
N GLY A 101 -3.82 1.03 -18.71
CA GLY A 101 -2.74 1.97 -19.01
C GLY A 101 -2.37 2.88 -17.85
N VAL A 102 -2.65 2.46 -16.61
CA VAL A 102 -2.40 3.26 -15.41
C VAL A 102 -1.18 2.72 -14.66
N PRO A 103 -0.05 3.46 -14.64
CA PRO A 103 1.15 3.01 -13.93
C PRO A 103 1.02 3.22 -12.43
N LEU A 104 1.84 2.49 -11.67
CA LEU A 104 2.04 2.75 -10.24
C LEU A 104 2.62 4.16 -10.02
N THR A 105 1.92 4.94 -9.20
CA THR A 105 2.43 6.18 -8.61
C THR A 105 3.06 5.83 -7.27
N LYS A 106 4.40 5.78 -7.26
CA LYS A 106 5.15 5.28 -6.10
C LYS A 106 5.24 6.34 -4.99
N GLU A 107 4.70 6.02 -3.83
CA GLU A 107 4.81 6.80 -2.59
C GLU A 107 5.65 6.07 -1.56
N LEU A 108 6.77 6.66 -1.15
CA LEU A 108 7.77 6.02 -0.29
C LEU A 108 7.34 5.85 1.17
N GLY A 109 6.14 6.34 1.52
CA GLY A 109 5.54 6.17 2.85
C GLY A 109 4.78 4.86 3.04
N PHE A 110 4.52 4.11 1.96
CA PHE A 110 3.87 2.80 2.03
C PHE A 110 4.93 1.71 2.15
N HIS A 111 4.83 0.89 3.20
CA HIS A 111 5.82 -0.14 3.47
C HIS A 111 5.22 -1.54 3.60
N GLN A 112 5.71 -2.46 2.77
CA GLN A 112 5.29 -3.87 2.74
C GLN A 112 6.02 -4.68 3.80
N TYR A 113 7.30 -4.40 4.05
CA TYR A 113 8.12 -5.11 5.03
C TYR A 113 8.11 -6.65 4.92
N ASP A 114 8.28 -7.19 3.71
CA ASP A 114 8.61 -8.61 3.52
C ASP A 114 10.07 -8.92 3.89
N VAL A 115 10.49 -8.47 5.08
CA VAL A 115 11.83 -8.63 5.65
C VAL A 115 11.71 -9.22 7.05
N HIS A 116 12.75 -9.92 7.51
CA HIS A 116 12.75 -10.57 8.82
C HIS A 116 13.64 -9.83 9.82
N GLY A 117 13.34 -10.01 11.11
CA GLY A 117 14.13 -9.47 12.22
C GLY A 117 13.67 -8.09 12.65
N ASN A 118 14.64 -7.20 12.91
CA ASN A 118 14.41 -5.89 13.49
C ASN A 118 14.21 -4.80 12.43
N LEU A 119 13.04 -4.13 12.46
CA LEU A 119 12.71 -3.06 11.51
C LEU A 119 13.39 -1.72 11.79
N PHE A 120 14.08 -1.55 12.92
CA PHE A 120 14.63 -0.26 13.35
C PHE A 120 15.53 0.38 12.30
N GLY A 121 16.38 -0.40 11.64
CA GLY A 121 17.27 0.13 10.60
C GLY A 121 16.51 0.70 9.38
N LEU A 122 15.44 0.03 8.97
CA LEU A 122 14.61 0.48 7.84
C LEU A 122 13.80 1.72 8.21
N LEU A 123 13.20 1.74 9.41
CA LEU A 123 12.46 2.89 9.92
C LEU A 123 13.38 4.10 10.16
N ALA A 124 14.61 3.88 10.64
CA ALA A 124 15.60 4.93 10.79
C ALA A 124 16.11 5.49 9.45
N ALA A 125 16.05 4.68 8.39
CA ALA A 125 16.38 5.09 7.02
C ALA A 125 15.19 5.66 6.25
N HIS A 126 14.00 5.75 6.87
CA HIS A 126 12.81 6.33 6.25
C HIS A 126 13.10 7.74 5.74
N PRO A 127 12.82 8.06 4.46
CA PRO A 127 13.11 9.38 3.91
C PRO A 127 12.27 10.47 4.58
N ILE A 128 12.60 11.74 4.31
CA ILE A 128 11.82 12.89 4.78
C ILE A 128 10.50 12.99 3.97
N THR A 129 9.61 12.03 4.20
CA THR A 129 8.27 11.89 3.62
C THR A 129 7.30 11.40 4.71
N PRO A 130 5.99 11.68 4.63
CA PRO A 130 5.04 11.12 5.59
C PRO A 130 5.09 9.59 5.61
N LEU A 131 5.23 9.00 6.80
CA LEU A 131 5.00 7.57 6.98
C LEU A 131 3.51 7.29 6.82
N VAL A 132 3.12 6.43 5.88
CA VAL A 132 1.71 6.19 5.52
C VAL A 132 1.20 4.87 6.08
N SER A 133 1.97 3.79 5.93
CA SER A 133 1.56 2.47 6.38
C SER A 133 2.73 1.56 6.72
N LEU A 134 2.47 0.60 7.60
CA LEU A 134 3.39 -0.47 7.98
C LEU A 134 2.63 -1.80 7.95
N HIS A 135 3.23 -2.85 7.42
CA HIS A 135 2.69 -4.20 7.34
C HIS A 135 3.53 -5.20 8.15
N HIS A 136 2.96 -6.38 8.45
CA HIS A 136 3.66 -7.49 9.11
C HIS A 136 4.27 -7.16 10.50
N LEU A 137 3.65 -6.24 11.23
CA LEU A 137 4.11 -5.81 12.56
C LEU A 137 3.97 -6.91 13.64
N ASP A 138 3.21 -7.96 13.37
CA ASP A 138 2.97 -9.13 14.20
C ASP A 138 4.06 -10.21 14.06
N VAL A 139 4.75 -10.27 12.92
CA VAL A 139 5.81 -11.25 12.62
C VAL A 139 7.23 -10.74 12.82
N VAL A 140 7.45 -9.43 12.75
CA VAL A 140 8.76 -8.78 13.01
C VAL A 140 9.05 -8.59 14.49
N GLU A 141 10.30 -8.34 14.86
CA GLU A 141 10.64 -7.94 16.24
C GLU A 141 9.97 -6.61 16.61
N PRO A 142 9.62 -6.38 17.90
CA PRO A 142 9.10 -5.09 18.32
C PRO A 142 10.02 -3.93 17.90
N ILE A 143 9.43 -2.88 17.32
CA ILE A 143 10.16 -1.70 16.81
C ILE A 143 11.07 -1.08 17.89
N PHE A 144 10.60 -1.08 19.14
CA PHE A 144 11.35 -0.61 20.29
C PHE A 144 11.78 -1.79 21.17
N PRO A 145 13.00 -1.78 21.72
CA PRO A 145 13.47 -2.83 22.61
C PRO A 145 12.65 -2.85 23.91
N ASN A 146 12.57 -4.03 24.54
CA ASN A 146 11.96 -4.26 25.86
C ASN A 146 10.48 -3.87 25.98
N VAL A 147 9.74 -3.82 24.87
CA VAL A 147 8.28 -3.64 24.86
C VAL A 147 7.61 -4.67 23.97
N THR A 148 6.33 -4.92 24.23
CA THR A 148 5.49 -5.73 23.33
C THR A 148 5.22 -4.98 22.02
N ARG A 149 4.85 -5.70 20.95
CA ARG A 149 4.48 -5.11 19.65
C ARG A 149 3.40 -4.05 19.78
N LEU A 150 2.33 -4.33 20.54
CA LEU A 150 1.25 -3.36 20.78
C LEU A 150 1.74 -2.09 21.50
N GLN A 151 2.61 -2.23 22.50
CA GLN A 151 3.21 -1.09 23.19
C GLN A 151 4.14 -0.29 22.26
N ALA A 152 4.86 -0.97 21.37
CA ALA A 152 5.70 -0.33 20.36
C ALA A 152 4.86 0.51 19.39
N LEU A 153 3.74 -0.03 18.90
CA LEU A 153 2.81 0.70 18.02
C LEU A 153 2.22 1.93 18.71
N LYS A 154 1.76 1.78 19.96
CA LYS A 154 1.26 2.93 20.74
C LYS A 154 2.32 4.02 20.94
N ARG A 155 3.60 3.64 21.08
CA ARG A 155 4.70 4.62 21.15
C ARG A 155 4.96 5.29 19.82
N LEU A 156 4.81 4.56 18.72
CA LEU A 156 4.95 5.10 17.37
C LEU A 156 3.83 6.09 17.03
N GLU A 157 2.61 5.89 17.55
CA GLU A 157 1.50 6.82 17.36
C GLU A 157 1.75 8.21 17.97
N ILE A 158 2.56 8.31 19.03
CA ILE A 158 2.83 9.58 19.74
C ILE A 158 3.48 10.62 18.80
N PRO A 159 4.58 10.34 18.07
CA PRO A 159 5.17 11.28 17.13
C PRO A 159 4.40 11.41 15.80
N MET A 160 3.39 10.58 15.55
CA MET A 160 2.61 10.61 14.29
C MET A 160 1.38 11.53 14.35
N ARG A 161 1.08 12.11 15.52
CA ARG A 161 0.08 13.18 15.72
C ARG A 161 0.73 14.55 15.64
#